data_AF-A0A355UIV2-F1
#
_entry.id   AF-A0A355UIV2-F1
#
_cell.length_a   1.000
_cell.length_b   1.000
_cell.length_c   1.000
_cell.angle_alpha   90.00
_cell.angle_beta   90.00
_cell.angle_gamma   90.00
#
_symmetry.space_group_name_H-M   'P 1'
#
loop_
_entity.id
_entity.type
_entity.pdbx_description
1 polymer ?
#
loop_
_entity_poly.entity_id
_entity_poly.type
_entity_poly.pdbx_seq_one_letter_code
_entity_poly.pdbx_strand_id
1 'polypeptide(L)'
;MAEELGSLAVKIGLDSSGFQNGISSINRSLRVLDSEFKANTAALGENGKGLEGLKLKSESLSKQLELQKQKVSTLEQAYTKSAETKGKDSKATQDLEIKLNKAKQTLSQMENELSKTNKEIEAQSSRWTSLSKSLDGIGSKMKTVGEGFSNVGSKLSLAVTAPLVAAG
;
A
#
# COMPACT_ATOMS: atom_id res chain seq x y z
N MET A 1 -3.12 -1.83 -29.73
CA MET A 1 -4.02 -1.33 -28.66
C MET A 1 -3.45 -1.65 -27.27
N ALA A 2 -2.17 -1.35 -27.02
CA ALA A 2 -1.50 -1.64 -25.74
C ALA A 2 -0.92 -0.39 -25.05
N GLU A 3 -1.17 0.80 -25.61
CA GLU A 3 -0.54 2.06 -25.14
C GLU A 3 -1.46 2.92 -24.26
N GLU A 4 -2.72 2.57 -24.09
CA GLU A 4 -3.70 3.39 -23.34
C GLU A 4 -3.72 3.12 -21.82
N LEU A 5 -3.07 2.04 -21.35
CA LEU A 5 -3.03 1.72 -19.91
C LEU A 5 -1.79 2.27 -19.20
N GLY A 6 -0.77 2.72 -19.95
CA GLY A 6 0.43 3.34 -19.40
C GLY A 6 0.28 4.83 -19.09
N SER A 7 -0.64 5.52 -19.78
CA SER A 7 -0.84 6.97 -19.66
C SER A 7 -1.84 7.37 -18.57
N LEU A 8 -2.68 6.44 -18.11
CA LEU A 8 -3.66 6.69 -17.04
C LEU A 8 -3.00 6.78 -15.65
N ALA A 9 -1.85 6.12 -15.45
CA ALA A 9 -1.07 6.19 -14.21
C ALA A 9 -0.23 7.48 -14.10
N VAL A 10 0.01 8.18 -15.22
CA VAL A 10 0.90 9.34 -15.30
C VAL A 10 0.12 10.67 -15.29
N LYS A 11 -1.20 10.64 -15.50
CA LYS A 11 -2.09 11.82 -15.43
C LYS A 11 -2.96 11.87 -14.17
N ILE A 12 -2.54 11.24 -13.07
CA ILE A 12 -2.98 11.70 -11.76
C ILE A 12 -2.22 13.00 -11.50
N GLY A 13 -2.80 14.09 -11.99
CA GLY A 13 -2.28 15.42 -11.76
C GLY A 13 -1.98 15.58 -10.27
N LEU A 14 -0.76 16.03 -9.97
CA LEU A 14 -0.35 16.53 -8.66
C LEU A 14 -1.05 17.86 -8.33
N ASP A 15 -2.34 17.95 -8.67
CA ASP A 15 -3.29 18.92 -8.18
C ASP A 15 -3.97 18.32 -6.95
N SER A 16 -4.21 19.15 -5.93
CA SER A 16 -4.86 18.71 -4.68
C SER A 16 -6.16 17.93 -4.95
N SER A 17 -6.87 18.28 -6.03
CA SER A 17 -8.08 17.60 -6.50
C SER A 17 -7.85 16.16 -6.98
N GLY A 18 -6.80 15.88 -7.75
CA GLY A 18 -6.49 14.53 -8.24
C GLY A 18 -6.09 13.57 -7.11
N PHE A 19 -5.25 14.07 -6.20
CA PHE A 19 -4.89 13.38 -4.97
C PHE A 19 -6.12 13.07 -4.09
N GLN A 20 -6.94 14.08 -3.81
CA GLN A 20 -8.13 13.91 -2.97
C GLN A 20 -9.16 12.98 -3.60
N ASN A 21 -9.34 13.04 -4.92
CA ASN A 21 -10.20 12.13 -5.65
C ASN A 21 -9.67 10.68 -5.62
N GLY A 22 -8.36 10.48 -5.78
CA GLY A 22 -7.72 9.17 -5.65
C GLY A 22 -7.92 8.56 -4.26
N ILE A 23 -7.60 9.32 -3.20
CA ILE A 23 -7.78 8.87 -1.82
C ILE A 23 -9.27 8.61 -1.49
N SER A 24 -10.17 9.47 -1.95
CA SER A 24 -11.61 9.29 -1.74
C SER A 24 -12.15 8.06 -2.46
N SER A 25 -11.69 7.81 -3.69
CA SER A 25 -12.03 6.59 -4.43
C SER A 25 -11.47 5.34 -3.75
N ILE A 26 -10.22 5.36 -3.27
CA ILE A 26 -9.64 4.27 -2.48
C ILE A 26 -10.49 3.98 -1.24
N ASN A 27 -10.88 5.01 -0.47
CA ASN A 27 -11.72 4.84 0.71
C ASN A 27 -13.12 4.29 0.36
N ARG A 28 -13.69 4.66 -0.79
CA ARG A 28 -14.95 4.07 -1.28
C ARG A 28 -14.76 2.60 -1.63
N SER A 29 -13.71 2.26 -2.38
CA SER A 29 -13.41 0.86 -2.73
C SER A 29 -13.17 0.01 -1.49
N LEU A 30 -12.48 0.53 -0.47
CA LEU A 30 -12.30 -0.15 0.82
C LEU A 30 -13.64 -0.40 1.53
N ARG A 31 -14.57 0.56 1.52
CA ARG A 31 -15.92 0.38 2.09
C ARG A 31 -16.76 -0.62 1.33
N VAL A 32 -16.69 -0.60 0.00
CA VAL A 32 -17.39 -1.57 -0.85
C VAL A 32 -16.85 -2.97 -0.58
N LEU A 33 -15.52 -3.14 -0.56
CA LEU A 33 -14.87 -4.41 -0.23
C LEU A 33 -15.25 -4.92 1.16
N ASP A 34 -15.29 -4.05 2.18
CA ASP A 34 -15.73 -4.43 3.52
C ASP A 34 -17.19 -4.89 3.53
N SER A 35 -18.06 -4.20 2.80
CA SER A 35 -19.48 -4.54 2.68
C SER A 35 -19.69 -5.86 1.94
N GLU A 36 -18.99 -6.06 0.82
CA GLU A 36 -19.01 -7.32 0.05
C GLU A 36 -18.47 -8.48 0.88
N PHE A 37 -17.36 -8.27 1.59
CA PHE A 37 -16.80 -9.26 2.48
C PHE A 37 -17.78 -9.67 3.60
N LYS A 38 -18.44 -8.71 4.24
CA LYS A 38 -19.47 -8.98 5.25
C LYS A 38 -20.67 -9.73 4.66
N ALA A 39 -21.15 -9.32 3.49
CA ALA A 39 -22.26 -9.96 2.81
C ALA A 39 -21.91 -11.42 2.43
N ASN A 40 -20.74 -11.64 1.83
CA ASN A 40 -20.28 -12.98 1.47
C ASN A 40 -20.03 -13.85 2.71
N THR A 41 -19.45 -13.29 3.77
CA THR A 41 -19.23 -14.00 5.04
C THR A 41 -20.56 -14.40 5.69
N ALA A 42 -21.57 -13.52 5.65
CA ALA A 42 -22.91 -13.81 6.13
C ALA A 42 -23.59 -14.89 5.26
N ALA A 43 -23.43 -14.83 3.94
CA ALA A 43 -23.96 -15.83 3.01
C ALA A 43 -23.33 -17.22 3.20
N LEU A 44 -22.07 -17.29 3.67
CA LEU A 44 -21.39 -18.55 3.98
C LEU A 44 -21.94 -19.23 5.26
N GLY A 45 -22.67 -18.52 6.12
CA GLY A 45 -23.27 -19.08 7.34
C GLY A 45 -22.24 -19.78 8.24
N GLU A 46 -22.50 -21.03 8.63
CA GLU A 46 -21.57 -21.85 9.42
C GLU A 46 -20.25 -22.15 8.70
N ASN A 47 -20.24 -22.20 7.36
CA ASN A 47 -19.03 -22.44 6.56
C ASN A 47 -18.08 -21.23 6.54
N GLY A 48 -18.52 -20.06 7.02
CA GLY A 48 -17.71 -18.85 7.17
C GLY A 48 -16.57 -18.98 8.20
N LYS A 49 -16.57 -20.03 9.03
CA LYS A 49 -15.47 -20.36 9.95
C LYS A 49 -14.53 -21.43 9.41
N GLY A 50 -14.89 -22.05 8.29
CA GLY A 50 -14.09 -23.08 7.63
C GLY A 50 -13.13 -22.49 6.60
N LEU A 51 -12.59 -23.38 5.76
CA LEU A 51 -11.63 -23.02 4.73
C LEU A 51 -12.15 -21.91 3.81
N GLU A 52 -13.40 -22.01 3.33
CA GLU A 52 -14.00 -20.99 2.45
C GLU A 52 -14.04 -19.61 3.10
N GLY A 53 -14.37 -19.50 4.39
CA GLY A 53 -14.38 -18.23 5.09
C GLY A 53 -13.00 -17.63 5.25
N LEU A 54 -12.00 -18.46 5.57
CA LEU A 54 -10.62 -18.00 5.63
C LEU A 54 -10.10 -17.56 4.25
N LYS A 55 -10.45 -18.29 3.17
CA LYS A 55 -10.11 -17.90 1.79
C LYS A 55 -10.70 -16.54 1.45
N LEU A 56 -11.99 -16.35 1.72
CA LEU A 56 -12.69 -15.09 1.50
C LEU A 56 -12.04 -13.94 2.29
N LYS A 57 -11.63 -14.20 3.54
CA LYS A 57 -10.91 -13.25 4.38
C LYS A 57 -9.56 -12.88 3.77
N SER A 58 -8.79 -13.86 3.32
CA SER A 58 -7.49 -13.61 2.71
C SER A 58 -7.61 -12.85 1.39
N GLU A 59 -8.58 -13.18 0.54
CA GLU A 59 -8.85 -12.44 -0.70
C GLU A 59 -9.27 -10.99 -0.43
N SER A 60 -10.18 -10.77 0.53
CA SER A 60 -10.59 -9.42 0.95
C SER A 60 -9.41 -8.62 1.48
N LEU A 61 -8.63 -9.18 2.42
CA LEU A 61 -7.43 -8.56 2.96
C LEU A 61 -6.39 -8.27 1.88
N SER A 62 -6.22 -9.14 0.88
CA SER A 62 -5.32 -8.94 -0.24
C SER A 62 -5.70 -7.72 -1.07
N LYS A 63 -6.99 -7.56 -1.39
CA LYS A 63 -7.51 -6.40 -2.13
C LYS A 63 -7.43 -5.12 -1.30
N GLN A 64 -7.74 -5.20 -0.01
CA GLN A 64 -7.58 -4.08 0.93
C GLN A 64 -6.11 -3.63 1.03
N LEU A 65 -5.18 -4.58 1.06
CA LEU A 65 -3.74 -4.31 1.04
C LEU A 65 -3.33 -3.57 -0.23
N GLU A 66 -3.78 -3.99 -1.40
CA GLU A 66 -3.45 -3.31 -2.66
C GLU A 66 -3.92 -1.84 -2.64
N LEU A 67 -5.17 -1.61 -2.23
CA LEU A 67 -5.74 -0.27 -2.07
C LEU A 67 -4.98 0.57 -1.02
N GLN A 68 -4.58 -0.04 0.10
CA GLN A 68 -3.78 0.61 1.13
C GLN A 68 -2.37 0.93 0.62
N LYS A 69 -1.76 0.06 -0.21
CA LYS A 69 -0.46 0.32 -0.85
C LYS A 69 -0.55 1.50 -1.81
N GLN A 70 -1.61 1.59 -2.60
CA GLN A 70 -1.87 2.75 -3.46
C GLN A 70 -2.01 4.03 -2.62
N LYS A 71 -2.72 3.97 -1.49
CA LYS A 71 -2.84 5.11 -0.56
C LYS A 71 -1.50 5.53 0.04
N VAL A 72 -0.67 4.58 0.47
CA VAL A 72 0.70 4.85 0.94
C VAL A 72 1.52 5.50 -0.16
N SER A 73 1.58 4.92 -1.35
CA SER A 73 2.34 5.46 -2.49
C SER A 73 1.91 6.89 -2.85
N THR A 74 0.60 7.15 -2.85
CA THR A 74 0.05 8.49 -3.10
C THR A 74 0.47 9.48 -2.00
N LEU A 75 0.41 9.07 -0.72
CA LEU A 75 0.86 9.89 0.42
C LEU A 75 2.37 10.15 0.36
N GLU A 76 3.17 9.17 -0.07
CA GLU A 76 4.62 9.34 -0.26
C GLU A 76 4.93 10.38 -1.33
N GLN A 77 4.27 10.30 -2.49
CA GLN A 77 4.44 11.31 -3.55
C GLN A 77 4.06 12.71 -3.07
N ALA A 78 2.96 12.84 -2.33
CA ALA A 78 2.54 14.12 -1.75
C ALA A 78 3.55 14.64 -0.72
N TYR A 79 4.08 13.76 0.14
CA TYR A 79 5.11 14.10 1.11
C TYR A 79 6.39 14.57 0.42
N THR A 80 6.90 13.82 -0.56
CA THR A 80 8.13 14.18 -1.30
C THR A 80 7.97 15.54 -1.97
N LYS A 81 6.87 15.75 -2.70
CA LYS A 81 6.59 17.05 -3.34
C LYS A 81 6.47 18.19 -2.31
N SER A 82 5.85 17.94 -1.16
CA SER A 82 5.75 18.93 -0.08
C SER A 82 7.11 19.22 0.56
N ALA A 83 7.95 18.20 0.76
CA ALA A 83 9.30 18.35 1.28
C ALA A 83 10.20 19.15 0.32
N GLU A 84 10.08 18.92 -0.98
CA GLU A 84 10.82 19.65 -2.03
C GLU A 84 10.36 21.10 -2.18
N THR A 85 9.05 21.36 -2.12
CA THR A 85 8.49 22.70 -2.39
C THR A 85 8.35 23.59 -1.16
N LYS A 86 8.00 23.01 -0.01
CA LYS A 86 7.71 23.73 1.25
C LYS A 86 8.78 23.50 2.33
N GLY A 87 9.68 22.55 2.12
CA GLY A 87 10.64 22.11 3.14
C GLY A 87 10.08 21.01 4.05
N LYS A 88 10.97 20.20 4.60
CA LYS A 88 10.64 19.09 5.52
C LYS A 88 10.04 19.59 6.85
N ASP A 89 10.47 20.77 7.30
CA ASP A 89 10.02 21.38 8.56
C ASP A 89 8.69 22.12 8.45
N SER A 90 8.10 22.19 7.26
CA SER A 90 6.77 22.77 7.09
C SER A 90 5.73 21.92 7.81
N LYS A 91 4.82 22.58 8.53
CA LYS A 91 3.68 21.95 9.22
C LYS A 91 2.85 21.06 8.28
N ALA A 92 2.75 21.43 7.01
CA ALA A 92 2.07 20.63 5.99
C ALA A 92 2.82 19.33 5.67
N THR A 93 4.15 19.37 5.60
CA THR A 93 4.99 18.20 5.34
C THR A 93 5.00 17.24 6.53
N GLN A 94 5.07 17.76 7.75
CA GLN A 94 4.95 16.95 8.98
C GLN A 94 3.59 16.26 9.11
N ASP A 95 2.49 16.95 8.77
CA ASP A 95 1.16 16.32 8.77
C ASP A 95 1.05 15.19 7.74
N LEU A 96 1.64 15.37 6.55
CA LEU A 96 1.73 14.32 5.53
C LEU A 96 2.59 13.14 6.02
N GLU A 97 3.69 13.40 6.71
CA GLU A 97 4.55 12.36 7.30
C GLU A 97 3.79 11.52 8.34
N ILE A 98 3.04 12.17 9.23
CA ILE A 98 2.21 11.47 10.22
C ILE A 98 1.16 10.59 9.52
N LYS A 99 0.48 11.11 8.50
CA LYS A 99 -0.51 10.36 7.72
C LYS A 99 0.14 9.17 7.00
N LEU A 100 1.32 9.38 6.43
CA LEU A 100 2.10 8.35 5.76
C LEU A 100 2.50 7.24 6.73
N ASN A 101 3.05 7.59 7.89
CA ASN A 101 3.46 6.63 8.92
C ASN A 101 2.26 5.82 9.44
N LYS A 102 1.11 6.47 9.69
CA LYS A 102 -0.13 5.76 10.03
C LYS A 102 -0.58 4.80 8.93
N ALA A 103 -0.49 5.22 7.67
CA ALA A 103 -0.85 4.37 6.54
C ALA A 103 0.09 3.17 6.40
N LYS A 104 1.40 3.34 6.61
CA LYS A 104 2.41 2.27 6.66
C LYS A 104 2.19 1.31 7.83
N GLN A 105 1.87 1.83 9.01
CA GLN A 105 1.51 0.99 10.16
C GLN A 105 0.28 0.12 9.85
N THR A 106 -0.78 0.74 9.31
CA THR A 106 -2.00 0.00 8.94
C THR A 106 -1.69 -1.07 7.89
N LEU A 107 -0.84 -0.75 6.90
CA LEU A 107 -0.37 -1.70 5.90
C LEU A 107 0.34 -2.90 6.55
N SER A 108 1.30 -2.65 7.43
CA SER A 108 2.04 -3.72 8.12
C SER A 108 1.13 -4.58 9.00
N GLN A 109 0.12 -3.98 9.64
CA GLN A 109 -0.88 -4.73 10.41
C GLN A 109 -1.72 -5.63 9.49
N MET A 110 -2.20 -5.12 8.35
CA MET A 110 -2.93 -5.92 7.37
C MET A 110 -2.05 -7.04 6.78
N GLU A 111 -0.77 -6.81 6.51
CA GLU A 111 0.16 -7.83 6.03
C GLU A 111 0.38 -8.94 7.06
N ASN A 112 0.51 -8.57 8.34
CA ASN A 112 0.58 -9.54 9.42
C ASN A 112 -0.72 -10.35 9.55
N GLU A 113 -1.88 -9.70 9.47
CA GLU A 113 -3.17 -10.38 9.57
C GLU A 113 -3.41 -11.33 8.39
N LEU A 114 -3.02 -10.91 7.18
CA LEU A 114 -3.03 -11.73 5.98
C LEU A 114 -2.07 -12.92 6.11
N SER A 115 -0.85 -12.70 6.60
CA SER A 115 0.13 -13.77 6.84
C SER A 115 -0.40 -14.81 7.82
N LYS A 116 -1.01 -14.37 8.93
CA LYS A 116 -1.67 -15.25 9.90
C LYS A 116 -2.82 -16.02 9.25
N THR A 117 -3.70 -15.32 8.54
CA THR A 117 -4.85 -15.92 7.84
C THR A 117 -4.36 -16.97 6.83
N ASN A 118 -3.29 -16.70 6.08
CA ASN A 118 -2.72 -17.67 5.15
C ASN A 118 -2.12 -18.89 5.84
N LYS A 119 -1.40 -18.71 6.96
CA LYS A 119 -0.87 -19.84 7.74
C LYS A 119 -2.00 -20.73 8.24
N GLU A 120 -3.10 -20.12 8.68
CA GLU A 120 -4.30 -20.84 9.12
C GLU A 120 -4.94 -21.62 7.96
N ILE A 121 -5.01 -21.01 6.76
CA ILE A 121 -5.49 -21.68 5.55
C ILE A 121 -4.56 -22.79 5.08
N GLU A 122 -3.25 -22.60 5.18
CA GLU A 122 -2.26 -23.61 4.80
C GLU A 122 -2.29 -24.81 5.75
N ALA A 123 -2.45 -24.55 7.05
CA ALA A 123 -2.67 -25.58 8.05
C ALA A 123 -3.98 -26.35 7.83
N GLN A 124 -5.02 -25.67 7.33
CA GLN A 124 -6.34 -26.25 7.10
C GLN A 124 -6.53 -26.80 5.66
N SER A 125 -5.66 -26.43 4.72
CA SER A 125 -5.67 -26.84 3.31
C SER A 125 -4.24 -27.00 2.79
N SER A 126 -3.86 -28.25 2.53
CA SER A 126 -2.59 -28.63 1.87
C SER A 126 -2.41 -28.07 0.44
N ARG A 127 -3.37 -27.31 -0.09
CA ARG A 127 -3.42 -26.79 -1.48
C ARG A 127 -3.38 -25.26 -1.61
N TRP A 128 -3.07 -24.52 -0.55
CA TRP A 128 -3.11 -23.04 -0.52
C TRP A 128 -2.01 -22.31 -1.33
N THR A 129 -1.11 -23.05 -1.95
CA THR A 129 0.13 -22.56 -2.59
C THR A 129 -0.07 -21.45 -3.63
N SER A 130 -1.22 -21.38 -4.29
CA SER A 130 -1.47 -20.36 -5.33
C SER A 130 -1.72 -18.96 -4.78
N LEU A 131 -2.38 -18.81 -3.61
CA LEU A 131 -2.56 -17.48 -3.04
C LEU A 131 -1.27 -16.96 -2.39
N SER A 132 -0.51 -17.86 -1.74
CA SER A 132 0.84 -17.55 -1.25
C SER A 132 1.69 -16.89 -2.34
N LYS A 133 1.72 -17.45 -3.55
CA LYS A 133 2.49 -16.89 -4.67
C LYS A 133 2.07 -15.48 -5.08
N SER A 134 0.77 -15.18 -5.09
CA SER A 134 0.28 -13.83 -5.42
C SER A 134 0.67 -12.81 -4.35
N LEU A 135 0.72 -13.23 -3.08
CA LEU A 135 1.11 -12.37 -1.97
C LEU A 135 2.62 -12.18 -1.86
N ASP A 136 3.41 -13.19 -2.18
CA ASP A 136 4.86 -13.07 -2.39
C ASP A 136 5.19 -12.05 -3.49
N GLY A 137 4.40 -12.03 -4.57
CA GLY A 137 4.51 -11.02 -5.63
C GLY A 137 4.24 -9.59 -5.14
N ILE A 138 3.29 -9.43 -4.22
CA ILE A 138 2.98 -8.14 -3.57
C ILE A 138 4.10 -7.72 -2.60
N GLY A 139 4.68 -8.66 -1.86
CA GLY A 139 5.86 -8.43 -1.02
C GLY A 139 7.08 -8.00 -1.84
N SER A 140 7.29 -8.65 -2.98
CA SER A 140 8.38 -8.34 -3.92
C SER A 140 8.26 -6.93 -4.49
N LYS A 141 7.07 -6.52 -4.94
CA LYS A 141 6.82 -5.15 -5.42
C LYS A 141 7.02 -4.10 -4.33
N MET A 142 6.68 -4.41 -3.08
CA MET A 142 6.90 -3.53 -1.94
C MET A 142 8.39 -3.38 -1.62
N LYS A 143 9.17 -4.46 -1.73
CA LYS A 143 10.62 -4.42 -1.57
C LYS A 143 11.24 -3.46 -2.59
N THR A 144 10.78 -3.48 -3.85
CA THR A 144 11.24 -2.55 -4.89
C THR A 144 10.90 -1.08 -4.58
N VAL A 145 9.70 -0.79 -4.06
CA VAL A 145 9.32 0.58 -3.63
C VAL A 145 10.20 1.02 -2.44
N GLY A 146 10.45 0.13 -1.47
CA GLY A 146 11.33 0.39 -0.33
C GLY A 146 12.78 0.63 -0.74
N GLU A 147 13.31 -0.16 -1.68
CA GLU A 147 14.66 0.01 -2.23
C GLU A 147 14.80 1.31 -3.01
N GLY A 148 13.81 1.65 -3.85
CA GLY A 148 13.78 2.93 -4.57
C GLY A 148 13.79 4.13 -3.63
N PHE A 149 13.03 4.05 -2.52
CA PHE A 149 12.98 5.10 -1.50
C PHE A 149 14.29 5.22 -0.71
N SER A 150 14.88 4.10 -0.30
CA SER A 150 16.18 4.07 0.36
C SER A 150 17.28 4.71 -0.50
N ASN A 151 17.20 4.51 -1.82
CA ASN A 151 18.14 5.09 -2.78
C ASN A 151 17.98 6.63 -2.90
N VAL A 152 16.76 7.15 -2.86
CA VAL A 152 16.50 8.60 -2.86
C VAL A 152 16.97 9.25 -1.56
N GLY A 153 16.70 8.62 -0.41
CA GLY A 153 17.19 9.09 0.90
C GLY A 153 18.72 9.13 0.97
N SER A 154 19.38 8.07 0.47
CA SER A 154 20.85 7.99 0.44
C SER A 154 21.47 9.02 -0.50
N LYS A 155 20.90 9.25 -1.68
CA LYS A 155 21.40 10.23 -2.65
C LYS A 155 21.18 11.68 -2.18
N LEU A 156 20.05 11.99 -1.56
CA LEU A 156 19.81 13.31 -0.98
C LEU A 156 20.69 13.56 0.24
N SER A 157 20.86 12.56 1.11
CA SER A 157 21.76 12.67 2.26
C SER A 157 23.19 12.91 1.80
N LEU A 158 23.69 12.14 0.82
CA LEU A 158 25.03 12.32 0.29
C LEU A 158 25.19 13.64 -0.47
N ALA A 159 24.21 14.05 -1.29
CA ALA A 159 24.29 15.32 -2.03
C ALA A 159 24.27 16.55 -1.10
N VAL A 160 23.54 16.48 0.02
CA VAL A 160 23.44 17.58 0.98
C VAL A 160 24.65 17.63 1.93
N THR A 161 25.24 16.48 2.29
CA THR A 161 26.43 16.45 3.17
C THR A 161 27.77 16.50 2.44
N ALA A 162 27.80 16.33 1.10
CA ALA A 162 29.03 16.26 0.32
C ALA A 162 29.66 17.57 -0.23
N PRO A 163 29.37 18.81 0.24
CA PRO A 163 30.25 19.93 -0.12
C PRO A 163 31.52 20.06 0.75
N LEU A 164 31.70 19.27 1.81
CA LEU A 164 32.76 19.56 2.82
C LEU A 164 33.95 18.59 2.89
N VAL A 165 33.99 17.51 2.09
CA VAL A 165 35.08 16.51 2.18
C VAL A 165 35.92 16.39 0.89
N ALA A 166 35.53 17.04 -0.21
CA ALA A 166 36.28 17.02 -1.47
C ALA A 166 37.24 18.22 -1.66
N ALA A 167 37.41 19.06 -0.63
CA ALA A 167 38.44 20.11 -0.57
C ALA A 167 39.46 19.73 0.52
N GLY A 168 40.24 18.69 0.25
CA GLY A 168 41.34 18.20 1.08
C GLY A 168 42.21 17.26 0.28
#